data_AF-A0A7M2RG26-F1
#
_entry.id   AF-A0A7M2RG26-F1
#
_cell.length_a   1.000
_cell.length_b   1.000
_cell.length_c   1.000
_cell.angle_alpha   90.00
_cell.angle_beta   90.00
_cell.angle_gamma   90.00
#
_symmetry.space_group_name_H-M   'P 1'
#
loop_
_entity.id
_entity.type
_entity.pdbx_description
1 polymer ?
#
loop_
_entity_poly.entity_id
_entity_poly.type
_entity_poly.pdbx_seq_one_letter_code
_entity_poly.pdbx_strand_id
1 'polypeptide(L)'
;MNKFEKGREKRKAMLSVQYEKNAGNIEIAYTYGAYCFLYGEKGDILDQKDAIVEAQRVFNMIRQMDKNEWLARYFSIRLNMLVSDDFRNDKDIYDEIVEFEQDEKMDDIVYTQMTKLMKAESLFNMKKYGESKELLKQILDNPKKIVRLKDFFFNQVSSLYRKMIICQENEFADEVKEIQDKLFVV
;
A
#
# COMPACT_ATOMS: atom_id res chain seq x y z
N MET A 1 4.99 -23.01 -15.40
CA MET A 1 5.00 -21.55 -15.65
C MET A 1 4.25 -21.21 -16.92
N ASN A 2 3.10 -20.53 -16.82
CA ASN A 2 2.23 -20.22 -17.95
C ASN A 2 2.76 -19.04 -18.81
N LYS A 3 2.12 -18.76 -19.96
CA LYS A 3 2.54 -17.70 -20.90
C LYS A 3 2.53 -16.30 -20.26
N PHE A 4 1.64 -16.06 -19.30
CA PHE A 4 1.52 -14.78 -18.60
C PHE A 4 2.65 -14.57 -17.60
N GLU A 5 3.01 -15.59 -16.84
CA GLU A 5 4.15 -15.59 -15.91
C GLU A 5 5.47 -15.36 -16.65
N LYS A 6 5.71 -16.06 -17.76
CA LYS A 6 6.89 -15.83 -18.62
C LYS A 6 6.98 -14.40 -19.14
N GLY A 7 5.86 -13.81 -19.55
CA GLY A 7 5.82 -12.42 -19.99
C GLY A 7 6.07 -11.43 -18.86
N ARG A 8 5.65 -11.76 -17.63
CA ARG A 8 5.83 -10.94 -16.44
C ARG A 8 7.30 -10.91 -15.99
N GLU A 9 7.96 -12.06 -15.95
CA GLU A 9 9.39 -12.17 -15.62
C GLU A 9 10.27 -11.42 -16.61
N LYS A 10 10.00 -11.56 -17.92
CA LYS A 10 10.74 -10.84 -18.96
C LYS A 10 10.65 -9.32 -18.79
N ARG A 11 9.46 -8.82 -18.42
CA ARG A 11 9.26 -7.39 -18.13
C ARG A 11 9.97 -6.94 -16.86
N LYS A 12 9.94 -7.76 -15.79
CA LYS A 12 10.68 -7.50 -14.54
C LYS A 12 12.17 -7.34 -14.83
N ALA A 13 12.76 -8.29 -15.55
CA ALA A 13 14.17 -8.27 -15.93
C ALA A 13 14.52 -7.02 -16.78
N MET A 14 13.68 -6.68 -17.76
CA MET A 14 13.89 -5.47 -18.58
C MET A 14 13.86 -4.19 -17.74
N LEU A 15 12.88 -4.05 -16.83
CA LEU A 15 12.75 -2.89 -15.95
C LEU A 15 13.91 -2.81 -14.94
N SER A 16 14.34 -3.94 -14.39
CA SER A 16 15.50 -4.03 -13.51
C SER A 16 16.77 -3.50 -14.20
N VAL A 17 17.05 -3.93 -15.44
CA VAL A 17 18.19 -3.40 -16.23
C VAL A 17 18.07 -1.90 -16.48
N GLN A 18 16.86 -1.39 -16.75
CA GLN A 18 16.66 0.06 -16.95
C GLN A 18 16.88 0.84 -15.66
N TYR A 19 16.41 0.32 -14.53
CA TYR A 19 16.61 0.92 -13.22
C TYR A 19 18.09 0.98 -12.85
N GLU A 20 18.84 -0.12 -13.02
CA GLU A 20 20.27 -0.17 -12.72
C GLU A 20 21.10 0.79 -13.58
N LYS A 21 20.76 0.93 -14.87
CA LYS A 21 21.46 1.84 -15.79
C LYS A 21 21.18 3.31 -15.54
N ASN A 22 20.06 3.63 -14.88
CA ASN A 22 19.60 4.99 -14.65
C ASN A 22 19.46 5.26 -13.15
N ALA A 23 20.45 4.81 -12.37
CA ALA A 23 20.52 5.09 -10.94
C ALA A 23 20.47 6.60 -10.70
N GLY A 24 19.44 7.08 -10.01
CA GLY A 24 19.18 8.51 -9.83
C GLY A 24 17.98 9.07 -10.60
N ASN A 25 17.32 8.29 -11.46
CA ASN A 25 16.04 8.68 -12.07
C ASN A 25 14.85 8.18 -11.22
N ILE A 26 14.15 9.11 -10.57
CA ILE A 26 13.02 8.82 -9.67
C ILE A 26 11.84 8.16 -10.42
N GLU A 27 11.52 8.58 -11.64
CA GLU A 27 10.40 8.02 -12.41
C GLU A 27 10.64 6.56 -12.79
N ILE A 28 11.87 6.22 -13.21
CA ILE A 28 12.26 4.84 -13.51
C ILE A 28 12.24 4.00 -12.22
N ALA A 29 12.74 4.55 -11.11
CA ALA A 29 12.67 3.89 -9.81
C ALA A 29 11.22 3.62 -9.38
N TYR A 30 10.31 4.60 -9.49
CA TYR A 30 8.89 4.41 -9.19
C TYR A 30 8.27 3.33 -10.06
N THR A 31 8.55 3.33 -11.36
CA THR A 31 8.01 2.35 -12.30
C THR A 31 8.45 0.93 -11.93
N TYR A 32 9.73 0.75 -11.61
CA TYR A 32 10.27 -0.54 -11.20
C TYR A 32 9.74 -0.98 -9.82
N GLY A 33 9.75 -0.08 -8.83
CA GLY A 33 9.23 -0.34 -7.48
C GLY A 33 7.76 -0.72 -7.47
N ALA A 34 6.92 0.02 -8.22
CA ALA A 34 5.50 -0.28 -8.40
C ALA A 34 5.26 -1.63 -9.08
N TYR A 35 6.11 -2.00 -10.06
CA TYR A 35 6.02 -3.30 -10.71
C TYR A 35 6.35 -4.45 -9.75
N CYS A 36 7.38 -4.29 -8.91
CA CYS A 36 7.74 -5.24 -7.87
C CYS A 36 6.63 -5.35 -6.80
N PHE A 37 6.04 -4.23 -6.39
CA PHE A 37 4.89 -4.19 -5.47
C PHE A 37 3.71 -5.02 -5.99
N LEU A 38 3.25 -4.76 -7.22
CA LEU A 38 2.13 -5.48 -7.83
C LEU A 38 2.43 -6.97 -8.10
N TYR A 39 3.72 -7.33 -8.22
CA TYR A 39 4.16 -8.72 -8.33
C TYR A 39 3.95 -9.47 -7.00
N GLY A 40 4.28 -8.82 -5.88
CA GLY A 40 4.16 -9.38 -4.54
C GLY A 40 2.72 -9.74 -4.12
N GLU A 41 1.70 -9.08 -4.67
CA GLU A 41 0.30 -9.39 -4.32
C GLU A 41 -0.24 -10.71 -4.91
N LYS A 42 0.49 -11.37 -5.82
CA LYS A 42 0.01 -12.55 -6.57
C LYS A 42 0.94 -13.77 -6.57
N GLY A 43 2.10 -13.69 -5.92
CA GLY A 43 3.08 -14.80 -5.85
C GLY A 43 2.79 -15.80 -4.72
N ASP A 44 3.54 -16.90 -4.64
CA ASP A 44 3.64 -17.72 -3.42
C ASP A 44 4.44 -16.95 -2.34
N ILE A 45 4.23 -17.24 -1.05
CA ILE A 45 4.76 -16.50 0.11
C ILE A 45 6.25 -16.13 -0.02
N LEU A 46 7.07 -17.04 -0.54
CA LEU A 46 8.50 -16.80 -0.76
C LEU A 46 8.76 -15.79 -1.88
N ASP A 47 8.07 -15.91 -3.01
CA ASP A 47 8.15 -14.95 -4.12
C ASP A 47 7.59 -13.58 -3.73
N GLN A 48 6.58 -13.55 -2.86
CA GLN A 48 6.02 -12.31 -2.32
C GLN A 48 7.05 -11.60 -1.46
N LYS A 49 7.74 -12.34 -0.57
CA LYS A 49 8.77 -11.78 0.30
C LYS A 49 9.89 -11.12 -0.50
N ASP A 50 10.44 -11.80 -1.49
CA ASP A 50 11.54 -11.26 -2.30
C ASP A 50 11.09 -10.03 -3.11
N ALA A 51 9.87 -10.04 -3.65
CA ALA A 51 9.30 -8.90 -4.36
C ALA A 51 9.03 -7.71 -3.42
N ILE A 52 8.58 -7.96 -2.19
CA ILE A 52 8.36 -6.94 -1.16
C ILE A 52 9.70 -6.30 -0.78
N VAL A 53 10.72 -7.10 -0.46
CA VAL A 53 12.06 -6.61 -0.08
C VAL A 53 12.66 -5.75 -1.19
N GLU A 54 12.54 -6.19 -2.45
CA GLU A 54 13.06 -5.43 -3.58
C GLU A 54 12.29 -4.12 -3.79
N ALA A 55 10.95 -4.14 -3.69
CA ALA A 55 10.15 -2.92 -3.77
C ALA A 55 10.48 -1.94 -2.63
N GLN A 56 10.66 -2.43 -1.40
CA GLN A 56 11.06 -1.63 -0.25
C GLN A 56 12.42 -0.96 -0.47
N ARG A 57 13.40 -1.72 -0.98
CA ARG A 57 14.73 -1.19 -1.33
C ARG A 57 14.61 -0.02 -2.29
N VAL A 58 13.78 -0.16 -3.33
CA VAL A 58 13.58 0.88 -4.36
C VAL A 58 12.88 2.11 -3.76
N PHE A 59 11.79 1.94 -3.01
CA PHE A 59 11.09 3.08 -2.40
C PHE A 59 11.93 3.80 -1.33
N ASN A 60 12.72 3.06 -0.56
CA ASN A 60 13.65 3.68 0.39
C ASN A 60 14.75 4.47 -0.32
N MET A 61 15.23 4.01 -1.49
CA MET A 61 16.15 4.80 -2.31
C MET A 61 15.50 6.08 -2.83
N ILE A 62 14.25 6.03 -3.29
CA ILE A 62 13.52 7.25 -3.72
C ILE A 62 13.45 8.26 -2.56
N ARG A 63 13.13 7.80 -1.34
CA ARG A 63 13.11 8.66 -0.13
C ARG A 63 14.48 9.28 0.20
N GLN A 64 15.58 8.61 -0.13
CA GLN A 64 16.92 9.17 0.05
C GLN A 64 17.24 10.25 -0.98
N MET A 65 16.67 10.12 -2.19
CA MET A 65 16.87 11.08 -3.27
C MET A 65 15.97 12.31 -3.13
N ASP A 66 14.73 12.12 -2.72
CA ASP A 66 13.79 13.18 -2.39
C ASP A 66 13.03 12.84 -1.11
N LYS A 67 13.30 13.61 -0.05
CA LYS A 67 12.69 13.41 1.27
C LYS A 67 11.21 13.81 1.32
N ASN A 68 10.74 14.58 0.35
CA ASN A 68 9.35 15.02 0.25
C ASN A 68 8.48 14.06 -0.59
N GLU A 69 9.07 12.97 -1.12
CA GLU A 69 8.36 11.97 -1.91
C GLU A 69 7.52 11.03 -1.03
N TRP A 70 6.38 11.55 -0.61
CA TRP A 70 5.44 10.87 0.28
C TRP A 70 4.94 9.55 -0.25
N LEU A 71 4.72 9.47 -1.57
CA LEU A 71 4.15 8.30 -2.19
C LEU A 71 5.12 7.10 -2.07
N ALA A 72 6.43 7.35 -2.08
CA ALA A 72 7.43 6.34 -1.78
C ALA A 72 7.39 5.89 -0.31
N ARG A 73 7.22 6.81 0.65
CA ARG A 73 7.04 6.46 2.07
C ARG A 73 5.76 5.67 2.30
N TYR A 74 4.65 6.11 1.70
CA TYR A 74 3.37 5.41 1.70
C TYR A 74 3.50 3.98 1.20
N PHE A 75 4.10 3.77 0.02
CA PHE A 75 4.26 2.41 -0.52
C PHE A 75 5.22 1.55 0.30
N SER A 76 6.25 2.15 0.91
CA SER A 76 7.16 1.44 1.82
C SER A 76 6.43 0.90 3.06
N ILE A 77 5.59 1.73 3.70
CA ILE A 77 4.73 1.32 4.82
C ILE A 77 3.76 0.24 4.36
N ARG A 78 3.08 0.46 3.22
CA ARG A 78 2.10 -0.48 2.68
C ARG A 78 2.72 -1.86 2.40
N LEU A 79 3.96 -1.91 1.94
CA LEU A 79 4.71 -3.14 1.75
C LEU A 79 4.95 -3.89 3.06
N ASN A 80 5.29 -3.19 4.16
CA ASN A 80 5.41 -3.81 5.48
C ASN A 80 4.09 -4.44 5.94
N MET A 81 2.96 -3.82 5.61
CA MET A 81 1.62 -4.35 5.94
C MET A 81 1.25 -5.61 5.14
N LEU A 82 1.86 -5.82 3.96
CA LEU A 82 1.64 -7.02 3.14
C LEU A 82 2.49 -8.22 3.60
N VAL A 83 3.51 -8.00 4.43
CA VAL A 83 4.27 -9.10 5.02
C VAL A 83 3.36 -9.93 5.92
N SER A 84 3.54 -11.25 5.88
CA SER A 84 2.80 -12.20 6.73
C SER A 84 2.87 -11.79 8.20
N ASP A 85 1.75 -11.98 8.90
CA ASP A 85 1.54 -11.63 10.31
C ASP A 85 2.63 -12.21 11.22
N ASP A 86 3.19 -13.38 10.89
CA ASP A 86 4.28 -14.03 11.63
C ASP A 86 5.60 -13.23 11.61
N PHE A 87 5.77 -12.32 10.66
CA PHE A 87 7.03 -11.60 10.42
C PHE A 87 6.90 -10.08 10.48
N ARG A 88 5.72 -9.53 10.83
CA ARG A 88 5.52 -8.08 10.97
C ARG A 88 5.23 -7.68 12.40
N ASN A 89 5.58 -6.44 12.72
CA ASN A 89 5.17 -5.79 13.96
C ASN A 89 4.17 -4.67 13.63
N ASP A 90 2.87 -4.94 13.84
CA ASP A 90 1.81 -3.97 13.56
C ASP A 90 1.90 -2.70 14.41
N LYS A 91 2.56 -2.75 15.59
CA LYS A 91 2.79 -1.54 16.40
C LYS A 91 3.82 -0.61 15.77
N ASP A 92 4.92 -1.18 15.27
CA ASP A 92 5.98 -0.40 14.61
C ASP A 92 5.45 0.22 13.31
N ILE A 93 4.65 -0.54 12.55
CA ILE A 93 3.97 -0.04 11.36
C ILE A 93 3.00 1.10 11.73
N TYR A 94 2.20 0.94 12.78
CA TYR A 94 1.29 1.98 13.24
C TYR A 94 2.05 3.26 13.62
N ASP A 95 3.17 3.13 14.34
CA ASP A 95 3.99 4.26 14.72
C ASP A 95 4.61 4.94 13.49
N GLU A 96 5.08 4.17 12.51
CA GLU A 96 5.59 4.71 11.24
C GLU A 96 4.50 5.50 10.48
N ILE A 97 3.24 5.05 10.50
CA ILE A 97 2.10 5.78 9.93
C ILE A 97 1.86 7.08 10.69
N VAL A 98 1.92 7.07 12.03
CA VAL A 98 1.72 8.28 12.85
C VAL A 98 2.83 9.30 12.60
N GLU A 99 4.08 8.87 12.54
CA GLU A 99 5.21 9.73 12.19
C GLU A 99 5.04 10.30 10.78
N PHE A 100 4.59 9.47 9.83
CA PHE A 100 4.31 9.91 8.47
C PHE A 100 3.28 11.04 8.44
N GLU A 101 2.16 10.90 9.17
CA GLU A 101 1.11 11.92 9.30
C GLU A 101 1.59 13.24 9.92
N GLN A 102 2.62 13.19 10.79
CA GLN A 102 3.16 14.38 11.46
C GLN A 102 4.19 15.13 10.61
N ASP A 103 5.04 14.39 9.91
CA ASP A 103 6.11 14.95 9.07
C ASP A 103 5.53 15.65 7.84
N GLU A 104 4.40 15.17 7.34
CA GLU A 104 3.81 15.67 6.11
C GLU A 104 2.51 16.40 6.38
N LYS A 105 2.60 17.72 6.52
CA LYS A 105 1.43 18.62 6.45
C LYS A 105 0.97 18.76 5.00
N MET A 106 0.55 17.66 4.40
CA MET A 106 -0.01 17.63 3.06
C MET A 106 -1.49 17.99 3.15
N ASP A 107 -1.90 19.08 2.51
CA ASP A 107 -3.31 19.31 2.14
C ASP A 107 -3.75 18.37 0.98
N ASP A 108 -3.05 17.23 0.79
CA ASP A 108 -3.40 16.23 -0.20
C ASP A 108 -4.48 15.30 0.36
N ILE A 109 -5.65 15.40 -0.25
CA ILE A 109 -6.84 14.69 0.16
C ILE A 109 -6.74 13.16 -0.04
N VAL A 110 -5.91 12.74 -1.00
CA VAL A 110 -5.60 11.33 -1.24
C VAL A 110 -4.71 10.82 -0.13
N TYR A 111 -3.66 11.58 0.21
CA TYR A 111 -2.78 11.29 1.32
C TYR A 111 -3.57 11.04 2.61
N THR A 112 -4.39 12.01 3.05
CA THR A 112 -5.08 11.92 4.35
C THR A 112 -6.03 10.73 4.45
N GLN A 113 -6.79 10.41 3.38
CA GLN A 113 -7.72 9.28 3.42
C GLN A 113 -6.99 7.95 3.38
N MET A 114 -5.92 7.86 2.59
CA MET A 114 -5.18 6.62 2.43
C MET A 114 -4.30 6.30 3.65
N THR A 115 -3.74 7.30 4.35
CA THR A 115 -3.07 7.08 5.64
C THR A 115 -4.06 6.65 6.72
N LYS A 116 -5.25 7.26 6.79
CA LYS A 116 -6.32 6.81 7.70
C LYS A 116 -6.73 5.36 7.44
N LEU A 117 -6.81 4.94 6.17
CA LEU A 117 -7.07 3.55 5.81
C LEU A 117 -5.95 2.60 6.29
N MET A 118 -4.68 2.96 6.07
CA MET A 118 -3.55 2.17 6.57
C MET A 118 -3.59 2.05 8.10
N LYS A 119 -3.89 3.16 8.78
CA LYS A 119 -4.01 3.22 10.23
C LYS A 119 -5.16 2.35 10.76
N ALA A 120 -6.32 2.39 10.10
CA ALA A 120 -7.46 1.55 10.42
C ALA A 120 -7.14 0.05 10.24
N GLU A 121 -6.45 -0.32 9.17
CA GLU A 121 -5.98 -1.70 8.94
C GLU A 121 -4.97 -2.13 10.00
N SER A 122 -4.00 -1.29 10.36
CA SER A 122 -3.02 -1.59 11.41
C SER A 122 -3.69 -1.80 12.77
N LEU A 123 -4.65 -0.94 13.13
CA LEU A 123 -5.45 -1.10 14.35
C LEU A 123 -6.29 -2.37 14.35
N PHE A 124 -6.88 -2.72 13.20
CA PHE A 124 -7.60 -3.97 13.04
C PHE A 124 -6.69 -5.17 13.31
N ASN A 125 -5.48 -5.19 12.76
CA ASN A 125 -4.51 -6.26 12.99
C ASN A 125 -4.11 -6.38 14.47
N MET A 126 -4.01 -5.24 15.16
CA MET A 126 -3.78 -5.17 16.61
C MET A 126 -5.02 -5.51 17.44
N LYS A 127 -6.13 -5.94 16.83
CA LYS A 127 -7.42 -6.24 17.47
C LYS A 127 -8.07 -5.05 18.17
N LYS A 128 -7.69 -3.82 17.79
CA LYS A 128 -8.25 -2.56 18.27
C LYS A 128 -9.43 -2.12 17.40
N TYR A 129 -10.44 -2.98 17.34
CA TYR A 129 -11.58 -2.85 16.44
C TYR A 129 -12.36 -1.54 16.61
N GLY A 130 -12.60 -1.09 17.84
CA GLY A 130 -13.31 0.17 18.08
C GLY A 130 -12.57 1.39 17.49
N GLU A 131 -11.25 1.47 17.69
CA GLU A 131 -10.41 2.54 17.13
C GLU A 131 -10.37 2.47 15.60
N SER A 132 -10.31 1.25 15.04
CA SER A 132 -10.35 1.03 13.60
C SER A 132 -11.67 1.52 12.97
N LYS A 133 -12.83 1.15 13.53
CA LYS A 133 -14.15 1.62 13.03
C LYS A 133 -14.26 3.14 13.04
N GLU A 134 -13.78 3.78 14.10
CA GLU A 134 -13.85 5.23 14.22
C GLU A 134 -13.10 5.93 13.08
N LEU A 135 -11.93 5.42 12.68
CA LEU A 135 -11.21 5.93 11.52
C LEU A 135 -11.95 5.71 10.20
N LEU A 136 -12.56 4.55 10.01
CA LEU A 136 -13.36 4.26 8.81
C LEU A 136 -14.56 5.22 8.70
N LYS A 137 -15.25 5.48 9.82
CA LYS A 137 -16.35 6.46 9.88
C LYS A 137 -15.91 7.86 9.49
N GLN A 138 -14.76 8.32 10.00
CA GLN A 138 -14.23 9.63 9.62
C GLN A 138 -13.98 9.78 8.11
N ILE A 139 -13.67 8.68 7.41
CA ILE A 139 -13.55 8.68 5.95
C ILE A 139 -14.94 8.74 5.31
N LEU A 140 -15.90 7.96 5.82
CA LEU A 140 -17.27 7.90 5.32
C LEU A 140 -18.05 9.21 5.48
N ASP A 141 -17.75 9.99 6.52
CA ASP A 141 -18.38 11.28 6.82
C ASP A 141 -17.96 12.38 5.83
N ASN A 142 -16.75 12.27 5.26
CA ASN A 142 -16.24 13.25 4.31
C ASN A 142 -15.41 12.56 3.21
N PRO A 143 -16.04 11.71 2.38
CA PRO A 143 -15.34 10.95 1.37
C PRO A 143 -14.90 11.87 0.24
N LYS A 144 -13.68 11.69 -0.25
CA LYS A 144 -13.10 12.50 -1.31
C LYS A 144 -12.63 11.60 -2.42
N LYS A 145 -13.21 11.78 -3.61
CA LYS A 145 -12.94 10.92 -4.77
C LYS A 145 -11.46 10.93 -5.12
N ILE A 146 -10.89 9.74 -5.28
CA ILE A 146 -9.52 9.55 -5.73
C ILE A 146 -9.56 9.48 -7.25
N VAL A 147 -8.89 10.42 -7.93
CA VAL A 147 -8.88 10.51 -9.41
C VAL A 147 -7.55 10.11 -10.05
N ARG A 148 -6.46 10.13 -9.28
CA ARG A 148 -5.12 9.74 -9.73
C ARG A 148 -4.69 8.47 -9.01
N LEU A 149 -3.89 7.64 -9.68
CA LEU A 149 -3.39 6.36 -9.14
C LEU A 149 -4.51 5.45 -8.59
N LYS A 150 -5.71 5.55 -9.17
CA LYS A 150 -6.92 4.84 -8.69
C LYS A 150 -6.66 3.37 -8.48
N ASP A 151 -6.03 2.70 -9.44
CA ASP A 151 -5.80 1.26 -9.40
C ASP A 151 -4.91 0.84 -8.22
N PHE A 152 -3.90 1.65 -7.87
CA PHE A 152 -3.02 1.38 -6.73
C PHE A 152 -3.77 1.47 -5.41
N PHE A 153 -4.50 2.56 -5.21
CA PHE A 153 -5.24 2.79 -3.97
C PHE A 153 -6.47 1.88 -3.84
N PHE A 154 -7.12 1.55 -4.96
CA PHE A 154 -8.23 0.59 -5.00
C PHE A 154 -7.80 -0.80 -4.54
N ASN A 155 -6.60 -1.26 -4.92
CA ASN A 155 -6.09 -2.56 -4.49
C ASN A 155 -5.91 -2.63 -2.97
N GLN A 156 -5.46 -1.55 -2.32
CA GLN A 156 -5.38 -1.51 -0.86
C GLN A 156 -6.76 -1.66 -0.21
N VAL A 157 -7.74 -0.86 -0.63
CA VAL A 157 -9.09 -0.93 -0.03
C VAL A 157 -9.71 -2.31 -0.28
N SER A 158 -9.50 -2.87 -1.48
CA SER A 158 -9.93 -4.23 -1.82
C SER A 158 -9.22 -5.31 -0.99
N SER A 159 -7.93 -5.12 -0.65
CA SER A 159 -7.17 -6.02 0.22
C SER A 159 -7.73 -6.01 1.64
N LEU A 160 -7.99 -4.81 2.18
CA LEU A 160 -8.57 -4.64 3.50
C LEU A 160 -9.98 -5.26 3.60
N TYR A 161 -10.83 -5.01 2.60
CA TYR A 161 -12.16 -5.61 2.50
C TYR A 161 -12.08 -7.16 2.57
N ARG A 162 -11.23 -7.76 1.74
CA ARG A 162 -11.05 -9.22 1.74
C ARG A 162 -10.55 -9.75 3.07
N LYS A 163 -9.63 -9.04 3.71
CA LYS A 163 -9.12 -9.41 5.04
C LYS A 163 -10.24 -9.48 6.07
N MET A 164 -11.11 -8.47 6.11
CA MET A 164 -12.25 -8.43 7.04
C MET A 164 -13.23 -9.57 6.79
N ILE A 165 -13.53 -9.89 5.52
CA ILE A 165 -14.37 -11.05 5.17
C ILE A 165 -13.74 -12.36 5.65
N ILE A 166 -12.43 -12.55 5.43
CA ILE A 166 -11.72 -13.77 5.89
C ILE A 166 -11.76 -13.89 7.42
N CYS A 167 -11.65 -12.76 8.13
CA CYS A 167 -11.77 -12.70 9.59
C CYS A 167 -13.23 -12.78 10.10
N GLN A 168 -14.22 -12.89 9.21
CA GLN A 168 -15.67 -12.92 9.53
C GLN A 168 -16.21 -11.63 10.17
N GLU A 169 -15.52 -10.51 9.95
CA GLU A 169 -15.89 -9.18 10.45
C GLU A 169 -16.78 -8.47 9.43
N ASN A 170 -18.01 -8.97 9.23
CA ASN A 170 -18.88 -8.55 8.12
C ASN A 170 -19.26 -7.05 8.19
N GLU A 171 -19.57 -6.51 9.37
CA GLU A 171 -19.90 -5.08 9.51
C GLU A 171 -18.74 -4.18 9.07
N PHE A 172 -17.50 -4.57 9.43
CA PHE A 172 -16.30 -3.86 8.99
C PHE A 172 -16.11 -3.95 7.48
N ALA A 173 -16.34 -5.14 6.93
CA ALA A 173 -16.23 -5.36 5.50
C ALA A 173 -17.23 -4.48 4.73
N ASP A 174 -18.46 -4.33 5.23
CA ASP A 174 -19.47 -3.45 4.62
C ASP A 174 -19.05 -1.98 4.67
N GLU A 175 -18.51 -1.49 5.80
CA GLU A 175 -17.97 -0.12 5.91
C GLU A 175 -16.83 0.12 4.92
N VAL A 176 -15.88 -0.83 4.79
CA VAL A 176 -14.77 -0.71 3.84
C VAL A 176 -15.26 -0.78 2.39
N LYS A 177 -16.28 -1.59 2.12
CA LYS A 177 -16.90 -1.67 0.80
C LYS A 177 -17.59 -0.36 0.43
N GLU A 178 -18.29 0.28 1.36
CA GLU A 178 -18.88 1.59 1.17
C GLU A 178 -17.81 2.67 0.92
N ILE A 179 -16.70 2.64 1.67
CA ILE A 179 -15.54 3.52 1.42
C ILE A 179 -15.02 3.29 0.00
N GLN A 180 -14.80 2.04 -0.40
CA GLN A 180 -14.34 1.71 -1.75
C GLN A 180 -15.25 2.31 -2.82
N ASP A 181 -16.56 2.19 -2.65
CA ASP A 181 -17.52 2.71 -3.62
C ASP A 181 -17.51 4.25 -3.64
N LYS A 182 -17.49 4.91 -2.48
CA LYS A 182 -17.45 6.38 -2.37
C LYS A 182 -16.15 7.00 -2.90
N LEU A 183 -15.01 6.34 -2.72
CA LEU A 183 -13.70 6.86 -3.13
C LEU A 183 -13.41 6.66 -4.62
N PHE A 184 -13.91 5.57 -5.23
CA PHE A 184 -13.48 5.15 -6.58
C PHE A 184 -14.59 5.08 -7.63
N VAL A 185 -15.87 5.10 -7.27
CA VAL A 185 -16.97 5.11 -8.26
C VAL A 185 -17.03 6.46 -8.98
N VAL A 186 -17.12 6.39 -10.31
CA VAL A 186 -17.23 7.54 -11.23
C VAL A 186 -18.60 8.16 -11.07
#